data_AF-A0A5E4KAV6-F1
#
_entry.id   AF-A0A5E4KAV6-F1
#
_cell.length_a   1.000
_cell.length_b   1.000
_cell.length_c   1.000
_cell.angle_alpha   90.00
_cell.angle_beta   90.00
_cell.angle_gamma   90.00
#
_symmetry.space_group_name_H-M   'P 1'
#
loop_
_entity.id
_entity.type
_entity.pdbx_description
1 polymer ?
#
loop_
_entity_poly.entity_id
_entity_poly.type
_entity_poly.pdbx_seq_one_letter_code
_entity_poly.pdbx_strand_id
1 'polypeptide(L)'
;MRSWSAESSHKHCPKKGPWFGPAWEKMVDEYFPEEEIDVVYTWVDGGDPLFISEKERFAEQSVSRDIRDTSFDNHFRDNGELLYSLRSIEKFAPWVRMIHIVTNGQVPAWLNTDCQRISLVTHEQIFSNPDHLPVFNSNAIESQIHRIPGLSRRFLYMNDDLFLCRPIYRSDYINGDSGQNFLFESIPLHEDCHHGKVHDRAYAYTQMVARQLQPDVTKRFLPAHCPQLYDKKILFHLEELFPDAFIETASHRFRDPKDIVLRILYAIYILETAERKNSHEPRMLKNNSDEYMFLMLSDQLLPSVRSLAAVGRRRPRFLCINDDIEESGKSGMTSFACRQLLKWVFPWTSEFEKSE
;
A
#
# COMPACT_ATOMS: atom_id res chain seq x y z
N MET A 1 -50.89 -12.27 4.48
CA MET A 1 -49.67 -11.64 5.04
C MET A 1 -48.75 -12.75 5.48
N ARG A 2 -47.69 -13.04 4.71
CA ARG A 2 -46.65 -13.99 5.11
C ARG A 2 -45.41 -13.17 5.46
N SER A 3 -45.01 -13.27 6.72
CA SER A 3 -43.79 -12.69 7.28
C SER A 3 -42.57 -13.37 6.65
N TRP A 4 -41.69 -12.59 6.05
CA TRP A 4 -40.34 -13.03 5.74
C TRP A 4 -39.47 -12.78 6.96
N SER A 5 -39.06 -13.86 7.62
CA SER A 5 -37.94 -13.83 8.56
C SER A 5 -36.65 -13.74 7.74
N ALA A 6 -35.95 -12.61 7.84
CA ALA A 6 -34.60 -12.49 7.34
C ALA A 6 -33.68 -13.32 8.25
N GLU A 7 -33.32 -14.53 7.81
CA GLU A 7 -32.12 -15.18 8.31
C GLU A 7 -30.93 -14.38 7.76
N SER A 8 -30.38 -13.49 8.59
CA SER A 8 -29.10 -12.85 8.30
C SER A 8 -28.02 -13.92 8.30
N SER A 9 -27.49 -14.21 7.12
CA SER A 9 -26.32 -15.06 6.95
C SER A 9 -25.08 -14.34 7.49
N HIS A 10 -24.89 -14.35 8.82
CA HIS A 10 -23.60 -14.04 9.43
C HIS A 10 -22.61 -15.16 9.09
N LYS A 11 -22.00 -15.07 7.91
CA LYS A 11 -20.96 -16.00 7.46
C LYS A 11 -19.70 -15.23 7.13
N HIS A 12 -18.90 -14.98 8.16
CA HIS A 12 -17.43 -14.97 8.20
C HIS A 12 -16.96 -14.15 9.42
N CYS A 13 -17.25 -14.66 10.62
CA CYS A 13 -16.51 -14.20 11.80
C CYS A 13 -15.14 -14.90 11.76
N PRO A 14 -14.01 -14.17 11.86
CA PRO A 14 -12.68 -14.78 11.93
C PRO A 14 -12.64 -15.83 13.04
N LYS A 15 -11.98 -16.97 12.81
CA LYS A 15 -11.81 -17.96 13.87
C LYS A 15 -11.09 -17.29 15.06
N LYS A 16 -11.73 -17.29 16.24
CA LYS A 16 -11.15 -16.76 17.48
C LYS A 16 -9.83 -17.47 17.78
N GLY A 17 -8.71 -16.80 17.55
CA GLY A 17 -7.41 -17.22 18.08
C GLY A 17 -7.25 -16.83 19.57
N PRO A 18 -6.08 -17.10 20.17
CA PRO A 18 -5.89 -16.94 21.62
C PRO A 18 -5.66 -15.49 22.11
N TRP A 19 -5.62 -14.50 21.20
CA TRP A 19 -5.31 -13.08 21.49
C TRP A 19 -6.53 -12.13 21.47
N PHE A 20 -7.75 -12.68 21.52
CA PHE A 20 -9.00 -12.00 21.18
C PHE A 20 -9.72 -11.57 22.47
N GLY A 21 -9.67 -10.28 22.81
CA GLY A 21 -10.31 -9.70 24.02
C GLY A 21 -11.41 -8.66 23.71
N PRO A 22 -11.96 -7.95 24.72
CA PRO A 22 -13.08 -7.02 24.54
C PRO A 22 -12.84 -5.89 23.53
N ALA A 23 -11.58 -5.47 23.34
CA ALA A 23 -11.21 -4.48 22.32
C ALA A 23 -11.33 -5.01 20.88
N TRP A 24 -11.14 -6.32 20.68
CA TRP A 24 -11.40 -7.00 19.40
C TRP A 24 -12.88 -7.09 19.10
N GLU A 25 -13.67 -7.50 20.08
CA GLU A 25 -15.12 -7.54 19.96
C GLU A 25 -15.64 -6.13 19.64
N LYS A 26 -15.11 -5.08 20.27
CA LYS A 26 -15.41 -3.69 19.89
C LYS A 26 -15.00 -3.32 18.45
N MET A 27 -13.81 -3.72 17.99
CA MET A 27 -13.39 -3.48 16.58
C MET A 27 -14.32 -4.12 15.55
N VAL A 28 -14.88 -5.28 15.90
CA VAL A 28 -15.74 -6.10 15.04
C VAL A 28 -17.20 -5.65 15.17
N ASP A 29 -17.69 -5.45 16.40
CA ASP A 29 -19.10 -5.20 16.74
C ASP A 29 -19.49 -3.72 16.66
N GLU A 30 -18.58 -2.76 16.87
CA GLU A 30 -19.01 -1.36 17.03
C GLU A 30 -19.56 -0.76 15.73
N TYR A 31 -19.22 -1.29 14.54
CA TYR A 31 -19.87 -0.92 13.29
C TYR A 31 -19.59 -2.00 12.23
N PHE A 32 -20.46 -3.01 12.07
CA PHE A 32 -20.68 -3.61 10.76
C PHE A 32 -21.75 -2.79 10.02
N PRO A 33 -21.40 -1.77 9.22
CA PRO A 33 -22.31 -1.31 8.18
C PRO A 33 -22.38 -2.39 7.08
N GLU A 34 -23.39 -2.30 6.22
CA GLU A 34 -23.62 -3.21 5.08
C GLU A 34 -22.45 -3.29 4.08
N GLU A 35 -21.42 -2.44 4.17
CA GLU A 35 -20.33 -2.32 3.19
C GLU A 35 -19.03 -3.01 3.65
N GLU A 36 -18.61 -4.00 2.86
CA GLU A 36 -17.36 -4.74 3.01
C GLU A 36 -16.13 -3.91 2.61
N ILE A 37 -15.01 -4.09 3.30
CA ILE A 37 -13.73 -3.46 2.96
C ILE A 37 -12.64 -4.52 2.81
N ASP A 38 -11.93 -4.49 1.69
CA ASP A 38 -10.78 -5.35 1.41
C ASP A 38 -9.45 -4.65 1.66
N VAL A 39 -8.36 -5.42 1.63
CA VAL A 39 -7.00 -4.91 1.54
C VAL A 39 -6.37 -5.39 0.24
N VAL A 40 -5.65 -4.52 -0.45
CA VAL A 40 -4.86 -4.82 -1.65
C VAL A 40 -3.39 -4.62 -1.32
N TYR A 41 -2.59 -5.65 -1.54
CA TYR A 41 -1.13 -5.60 -1.52
C TYR A 41 -0.57 -5.65 -2.93
N THR A 42 0.54 -4.96 -3.18
CA THR A 42 1.43 -5.23 -4.31
C THR A 42 2.71 -5.85 -3.79
N TRP A 43 3.16 -6.92 -4.42
CA TRP A 43 4.37 -7.62 -4.00
C TRP A 43 5.04 -8.35 -5.17
N VAL A 44 6.37 -8.38 -5.14
CA VAL A 44 7.20 -9.20 -6.03
C VAL A 44 8.27 -9.90 -5.20
N ASP A 45 8.66 -11.11 -5.60
CA ASP A 45 9.85 -11.76 -5.09
C ASP A 45 11.05 -11.23 -5.88
N GLY A 46 11.81 -10.32 -5.26
CA GLY A 46 13.05 -9.84 -5.86
C GLY A 46 14.10 -10.95 -6.00
N GLY A 47 14.07 -11.99 -5.17
CA GLY A 47 15.03 -13.09 -5.23
C GLY A 47 14.75 -14.12 -6.32
N ASP A 48 13.63 -14.01 -7.04
CA ASP A 48 13.25 -14.97 -8.10
C ASP A 48 14.11 -14.78 -9.37
N PRO A 49 14.94 -15.77 -9.75
CA PRO A 49 15.82 -15.66 -10.91
C PRO A 49 15.10 -15.35 -12.23
N LEU A 50 13.85 -15.82 -12.40
CA LEU A 50 13.07 -15.53 -13.59
C LEU A 50 12.69 -14.05 -13.65
N PHE A 51 12.19 -13.51 -12.53
CA PHE A 51 11.85 -12.09 -12.40
C PHE A 51 13.07 -11.19 -12.63
N ILE A 52 14.21 -11.54 -12.02
CA ILE A 52 15.48 -10.82 -12.21
C ILE A 52 15.86 -10.80 -13.70
N SER A 53 15.90 -11.97 -14.34
CA SER A 53 16.32 -12.08 -15.75
C SER A 53 15.39 -11.32 -16.70
N GLU A 54 14.08 -11.32 -16.43
CA GLU A 54 13.10 -10.59 -17.22
C GLU A 54 13.26 -9.08 -17.03
N LYS A 55 13.40 -8.62 -15.78
CA LYS A 55 13.63 -7.21 -15.43
C LYS A 55 14.89 -6.68 -16.09
N GLU A 56 16.01 -7.41 -16.00
CA GLU A 56 17.29 -7.04 -16.64
C GLU A 56 17.16 -6.92 -18.15
N ARG A 57 16.53 -7.91 -18.80
CA ARG A 57 16.31 -7.91 -20.26
C ARG A 57 15.57 -6.67 -20.73
N PHE A 58 14.53 -6.24 -20.02
CA PHE A 58 13.77 -5.03 -20.38
C PHE A 58 14.50 -3.74 -19.99
N ALA A 59 15.30 -3.76 -18.91
CA ALA A 59 16.12 -2.61 -18.52
C ALA A 59 17.19 -2.31 -19.58
N GLU A 60 17.85 -3.32 -20.14
CA GLU A 60 18.84 -3.15 -21.21
C GLU A 60 18.24 -2.56 -22.51
N GLN A 61 16.97 -2.87 -22.78
CA GLN A 61 16.24 -2.37 -23.96
C GLN A 61 15.72 -0.94 -23.77
N SER A 62 15.71 -0.45 -22.54
CA SER A 62 15.20 0.87 -22.22
C SER A 62 16.24 1.96 -22.53
N VAL A 63 15.81 3.00 -23.26
CA VAL A 63 16.70 4.05 -23.79
C VAL A 63 17.00 5.14 -22.74
N SER A 64 16.24 5.20 -21.65
CA SER A 64 16.37 6.29 -20.68
C SER A 64 17.50 6.03 -19.68
N ARG A 65 18.41 7.00 -19.53
CA ARG A 65 19.55 6.93 -18.60
C ARG A 65 19.14 7.08 -17.13
N ASP A 66 17.92 7.55 -16.88
CA ASP A 66 17.33 7.69 -15.54
C ASP A 66 16.89 6.33 -14.95
N ILE A 67 16.87 5.26 -15.76
CA ILE A 67 16.65 3.86 -15.34
C ILE A 67 17.90 3.29 -14.61
N ARG A 68 18.83 4.13 -14.19
CA ARG A 68 19.96 3.74 -13.31
C ARG A 68 19.93 4.48 -11.95
N ASP A 69 18.80 5.07 -11.56
CA ASP A 69 18.55 5.56 -10.20
C ASP A 69 18.55 4.41 -9.18
N THR A 70 19.75 4.13 -8.65
CA THR A 70 20.28 3.19 -7.62
C THR A 70 19.37 2.31 -6.74
N SER A 71 18.06 2.46 -6.77
CA SER A 71 17.06 1.47 -6.32
C SER A 71 17.03 0.18 -7.16
N PHE A 72 17.82 0.11 -8.24
CA PHE A 72 17.81 -0.97 -9.22
C PHE A 72 18.24 -2.35 -8.67
N ASP A 73 19.16 -2.37 -7.69
CA ASP A 73 19.76 -3.58 -7.11
C ASP A 73 19.34 -3.85 -5.64
N ASN A 74 18.68 -2.91 -4.96
CA ASN A 74 18.46 -3.03 -3.50
C ASN A 74 17.31 -3.99 -3.13
N HIS A 75 16.47 -4.38 -4.08
CA HIS A 75 15.22 -5.12 -3.84
C HIS A 75 15.32 -6.65 -3.94
N PHE A 76 16.52 -7.25 -4.06
CA PHE A 76 16.67 -8.72 -4.06
C PHE A 76 16.56 -9.34 -2.66
N ARG A 77 16.26 -8.55 -1.61
CA ARG A 77 16.24 -8.99 -0.22
C ARG A 77 14.82 -9.01 0.33
N ASP A 78 14.34 -10.19 0.67
CA ASP A 78 13.10 -10.40 1.42
C ASP A 78 13.42 -10.52 2.93
N ASN A 79 12.96 -9.57 3.74
CA ASN A 79 12.99 -9.67 5.20
C ASN A 79 11.70 -10.29 5.78
N GLY A 80 10.81 -10.77 4.92
CA GLY A 80 9.49 -11.27 5.26
C GLY A 80 8.49 -10.14 5.49
N GLU A 81 8.69 -8.96 4.90
CA GLU A 81 7.86 -7.77 5.09
C GLU A 81 6.38 -8.10 4.85
N LEU A 82 6.06 -8.71 3.70
CA LEU A 82 4.69 -9.14 3.40
C LEU A 82 4.14 -10.10 4.47
N LEU A 83 4.90 -11.11 4.90
CA LEU A 83 4.49 -12.07 5.94
C LEU A 83 4.10 -11.34 7.24
N TYR A 84 4.96 -10.46 7.74
CA TYR A 84 4.69 -9.73 8.98
C TYR A 84 3.63 -8.64 8.81
N SER A 85 3.49 -8.06 7.62
CA SER A 85 2.42 -7.13 7.28
C SER A 85 1.06 -7.82 7.34
N LEU A 86 0.91 -9.01 6.76
CA LEU A 86 -0.32 -9.81 6.85
C LEU A 86 -0.66 -10.22 8.29
N ARG A 87 0.33 -10.63 9.09
CA ARG A 87 0.16 -10.87 10.53
C ARG A 87 -0.34 -9.63 11.28
N SER A 88 0.07 -8.44 10.83
CA SER A 88 -0.35 -7.17 11.41
C SER A 88 -1.81 -6.85 11.07
N ILE A 89 -2.25 -7.10 9.83
CA ILE A 89 -3.63 -6.90 9.39
C ILE A 89 -4.58 -7.83 10.12
N GLU A 90 -4.27 -9.12 10.20
CA GLU A 90 -5.11 -10.09 10.91
C GLU A 90 -5.37 -9.65 12.35
N LYS A 91 -4.34 -9.15 13.03
CA LYS A 91 -4.45 -8.74 14.43
C LYS A 91 -5.11 -7.37 14.65
N PHE A 92 -4.80 -6.41 13.79
CA PHE A 92 -5.11 -4.99 14.07
C PHE A 92 -6.19 -4.41 13.15
N ALA A 93 -6.63 -5.12 12.12
CA ALA A 93 -7.71 -4.71 11.22
C ALA A 93 -8.66 -5.89 10.92
N PRO A 94 -9.27 -6.51 11.95
CA PRO A 94 -9.98 -7.76 11.75
C PRO A 94 -11.30 -7.69 11.00
N TRP A 95 -11.79 -6.47 10.85
CA TRP A 95 -12.97 -6.11 10.07
C TRP A 95 -12.71 -6.16 8.55
N VAL A 96 -11.47 -6.33 8.10
CA VAL A 96 -11.12 -6.55 6.69
C VAL A 96 -11.73 -7.87 6.23
N ARG A 97 -12.46 -7.83 5.10
CA ARG A 97 -13.11 -9.03 4.55
C ARG A 97 -12.08 -9.94 3.88
N MET A 98 -11.39 -9.41 2.87
CA MET A 98 -10.50 -10.16 1.98
C MET A 98 -9.20 -9.41 1.74
N ILE A 99 -8.11 -10.16 1.59
CA ILE A 99 -6.80 -9.66 1.18
C ILE A 99 -6.54 -10.10 -0.27
N HIS A 100 -6.25 -9.15 -1.16
CA HIS A 100 -5.81 -9.42 -2.53
C HIS A 100 -4.33 -9.09 -2.63
N ILE A 101 -3.50 -10.05 -3.05
CA ILE A 101 -2.06 -9.84 -3.26
C ILE A 101 -1.82 -9.83 -4.77
N VAL A 102 -1.50 -8.64 -5.28
CA VAL A 102 -1.16 -8.38 -6.68
C VAL A 102 0.32 -8.72 -6.90
N THR A 103 0.61 -9.67 -7.78
CA THR A 103 1.98 -10.16 -8.04
C THR A 103 2.30 -10.27 -9.53
N ASN A 104 3.58 -10.41 -9.86
CA ASN A 104 4.03 -10.77 -11.21
C ASN A 104 3.91 -12.30 -11.47
N GLY A 105 2.83 -12.94 -11.00
CA GLY A 105 2.63 -14.39 -11.12
C GLY A 105 3.32 -15.23 -10.04
N GLN A 106 4.10 -14.60 -9.17
CA GLN A 106 4.82 -15.23 -8.08
C GLN A 106 3.88 -15.57 -6.91
N VAL A 107 4.24 -16.61 -6.16
CA VAL A 107 3.51 -17.06 -4.96
C VAL A 107 4.49 -17.18 -3.79
N PRO A 108 4.32 -16.43 -2.69
CA PRO A 108 5.19 -16.56 -1.54
C PRO A 108 5.18 -17.98 -0.99
N ALA A 109 6.36 -18.57 -0.75
CA ALA A 109 6.49 -19.99 -0.39
C ALA A 109 5.74 -20.36 0.91
N TRP A 110 5.63 -19.43 1.85
CA TRP A 110 4.96 -19.57 3.15
C TRP A 110 3.44 -19.38 3.10
N LEU A 111 2.90 -18.84 2.00
CA LEU A 111 1.50 -18.42 1.91
C LEU A 111 0.56 -19.62 1.83
N ASN A 112 -0.47 -19.62 2.68
CA ASN A 112 -1.58 -20.56 2.63
C ASN A 112 -2.59 -20.13 1.56
N THR A 113 -2.45 -20.69 0.35
CA THR A 113 -3.32 -20.42 -0.79
C THR A 113 -4.73 -21.02 -0.65
N ASP A 114 -4.96 -21.89 0.34
CA ASP A 114 -6.27 -22.49 0.60
C ASP A 114 -7.15 -21.60 1.51
N CYS A 115 -6.57 -20.55 2.11
CA CYS A 115 -7.28 -19.61 2.96
C CYS A 115 -8.32 -18.82 2.15
N GLN A 116 -9.58 -18.87 2.57
CA GLN A 116 -10.69 -18.23 1.84
C GLN A 116 -10.70 -16.70 1.93
N ARG A 117 -9.88 -16.12 2.82
CA ARG A 117 -9.75 -14.66 3.03
C ARG A 117 -8.59 -14.05 2.26
N ILE A 118 -7.90 -14.81 1.41
CA ILE A 118 -6.79 -14.32 0.60
C ILE A 118 -6.95 -14.75 -0.85
N SER A 119 -6.59 -13.86 -1.78
CA SER A 119 -6.57 -14.10 -3.21
C SER A 119 -5.23 -13.64 -3.78
N LEU A 120 -4.65 -14.44 -4.67
CA LEU A 120 -3.53 -14.03 -5.50
C LEU A 120 -4.08 -13.51 -6.83
N VAL A 121 -3.59 -12.35 -7.25
CA VAL A 121 -4.02 -11.67 -8.46
C VAL A 121 -2.78 -11.33 -9.27
N THR A 122 -2.71 -11.75 -10.52
CA THR A 122 -1.55 -11.43 -11.37
C THR A 122 -1.68 -10.04 -11.99
N HIS A 123 -0.57 -9.44 -12.41
CA HIS A 123 -0.60 -8.23 -13.24
C HIS A 123 -1.47 -8.42 -14.51
N GLU A 124 -1.41 -9.59 -15.15
CA GLU A 124 -2.23 -9.93 -16.32
C GLU A 124 -3.75 -9.84 -16.05
N GLN A 125 -4.19 -10.12 -14.83
CA GLN A 125 -5.61 -10.06 -14.47
C GLN A 125 -6.13 -8.63 -14.31
N ILE A 126 -5.25 -7.64 -14.12
CA ILE A 126 -5.66 -6.25 -13.85
C ILE A 126 -5.26 -5.27 -14.93
N PHE A 127 -4.23 -5.55 -15.74
CA PHE A 127 -3.80 -4.62 -16.78
C PHE A 127 -4.80 -4.57 -17.93
N SER A 128 -5.30 -3.37 -18.21
CA SER A 128 -6.23 -3.11 -19.31
C SER A 128 -5.61 -3.38 -20.70
N ASN A 129 -4.29 -3.16 -20.84
CA ASN A 129 -3.54 -3.50 -22.05
C ASN A 129 -2.45 -4.54 -21.73
N PRO A 130 -2.56 -5.78 -22.24
CA PRO A 130 -1.55 -6.82 -22.00
C PRO A 130 -0.19 -6.49 -22.63
N ASP A 131 -0.12 -5.65 -23.67
CA ASP A 131 1.13 -5.27 -24.34
C ASP A 131 2.06 -4.42 -23.45
N HIS A 132 1.54 -3.90 -22.33
CA HIS A 132 2.34 -3.17 -21.34
C HIS A 132 3.13 -4.09 -20.41
N LEU A 133 2.80 -5.39 -20.37
CA LEU A 133 3.47 -6.37 -19.53
C LEU A 133 4.77 -6.90 -20.18
N PRO A 134 5.72 -7.42 -19.39
CA PRO A 134 5.79 -7.33 -17.92
C PRO A 134 6.06 -5.90 -17.45
N VAL A 135 5.71 -5.61 -16.20
CA VAL A 135 5.84 -4.29 -15.57
C VAL A 135 6.56 -4.40 -14.23
N PHE A 136 7.47 -3.47 -13.97
CA PHE A 136 8.30 -3.39 -12.76
C PHE A 136 8.12 -2.05 -12.04
N ASN A 137 7.05 -1.32 -12.39
CA ASN A 137 6.75 0.01 -11.91
C ASN A 137 5.53 -0.03 -10.99
N SER A 138 5.74 0.31 -9.70
CA SER A 138 4.67 0.37 -8.71
C SER A 138 3.56 1.35 -9.11
N ASN A 139 3.88 2.50 -9.72
CA ASN A 139 2.85 3.47 -10.14
C ASN A 139 1.96 2.91 -11.25
N ALA A 140 2.56 2.21 -12.22
CA ALA A 140 1.84 1.53 -13.28
C ALA A 140 0.90 0.45 -12.72
N ILE A 141 1.38 -0.38 -11.78
CA ILE A 141 0.57 -1.42 -11.13
C ILE A 141 -0.56 -0.79 -10.30
N GLU A 142 -0.25 0.21 -9.47
CA GLU A 142 -1.22 0.96 -8.66
C GLU A 142 -2.33 1.55 -9.52
N SER A 143 -2.01 2.07 -10.70
CA SER A 143 -3.00 2.63 -11.63
C SER A 143 -4.05 1.61 -12.13
N GLN A 144 -3.86 0.31 -11.90
CA GLN A 144 -4.73 -0.76 -12.39
C GLN A 144 -5.46 -1.53 -11.28
N ILE A 145 -5.13 -1.34 -9.99
CA ILE A 145 -5.64 -2.19 -8.90
C ILE A 145 -7.15 -2.13 -8.69
N HIS A 146 -7.84 -1.08 -9.14
CA HIS A 146 -9.31 -1.03 -9.08
C HIS A 146 -10.00 -2.08 -9.95
N ARG A 147 -9.26 -2.71 -10.87
CA ARG A 147 -9.75 -3.78 -11.77
C ARG A 147 -9.71 -5.18 -11.16
N ILE A 148 -9.15 -5.36 -9.97
CA ILE A 148 -9.09 -6.67 -9.30
C ILE A 148 -10.48 -7.35 -9.29
N PRO A 149 -10.60 -8.59 -9.81
CA PRO A 149 -11.85 -9.35 -9.76
C PRO A 149 -12.31 -9.60 -8.32
N GLY A 150 -13.58 -9.36 -8.03
CA GLY A 150 -14.14 -9.57 -6.69
C GLY A 150 -13.69 -8.55 -5.62
N LEU A 151 -12.98 -7.48 -6.02
CA LEU A 151 -12.64 -6.37 -5.14
C LEU A 151 -13.91 -5.61 -4.72
N SER A 152 -14.07 -5.43 -3.41
CA SER A 152 -15.09 -4.58 -2.80
C SER A 152 -15.01 -3.14 -3.30
N ARG A 153 -16.11 -2.38 -3.13
CA ARG A 153 -16.15 -0.98 -3.57
C ARG A 153 -15.08 -0.14 -2.85
N ARG A 154 -14.96 -0.31 -1.53
CA ARG A 154 -13.97 0.39 -0.71
C ARG A 154 -12.89 -0.59 -0.30
N PHE A 155 -11.64 -0.23 -0.49
CA PHE A 155 -10.52 -1.07 -0.11
C PHE A 155 -9.35 -0.24 0.40
N LEU A 156 -8.56 -0.82 1.30
CA LEU A 156 -7.29 -0.26 1.71
C LEU A 156 -6.20 -0.76 0.76
N TYR A 157 -5.40 0.14 0.21
CA TYR A 157 -4.16 -0.21 -0.46
C TYR A 157 -2.98 -0.15 0.52
N MET A 158 -2.13 -1.16 0.48
CA MET A 158 -0.90 -1.25 1.24
C MET A 158 0.24 -1.81 0.39
N ASN A 159 1.44 -1.27 0.55
CA ASN A 159 2.66 -1.95 0.11
C ASN A 159 3.07 -2.96 1.19
N ASP A 160 3.93 -3.92 0.85
CA ASP A 160 4.45 -4.93 1.78
C ASP A 160 5.27 -4.34 2.94
N ASP A 161 5.90 -3.18 2.74
CA ASP A 161 6.66 -2.42 3.75
C ASP A 161 5.82 -1.70 4.81
N LEU A 162 4.48 -1.79 4.73
CA LEU A 162 3.55 -1.16 5.67
C LEU A 162 3.08 -2.14 6.74
N PHE A 163 3.09 -1.72 8.00
CA PHE A 163 2.67 -2.53 9.13
C PHE A 163 1.76 -1.75 10.07
N LEU A 164 0.83 -2.47 10.71
CA LEU A 164 0.02 -1.94 11.80
C LEU A 164 0.61 -2.40 13.14
N CYS A 165 1.00 -1.52 14.06
CA CYS A 165 1.42 -1.97 15.40
C CYS A 165 0.35 -1.75 16.48
N ARG A 166 -0.80 -1.18 16.12
CA ARG A 166 -1.97 -0.95 16.99
C ARG A 166 -3.26 -1.16 16.20
N PRO A 167 -4.39 -1.48 16.89
CA PRO A 167 -5.71 -1.54 16.27
C PRO A 167 -6.03 -0.31 15.43
N ILE A 168 -6.57 -0.55 14.24
CA ILE A 168 -7.18 0.47 13.39
C ILE A 168 -8.68 0.19 13.25
N TYR A 169 -9.45 1.26 13.10
CA TYR A 169 -10.90 1.20 12.98
C TYR A 169 -11.32 1.76 11.64
N ARG A 170 -12.50 1.34 11.14
CA ARG A 170 -13.10 1.95 9.93
C ARG A 170 -13.21 3.48 10.06
N SER A 171 -13.51 3.96 11.27
CA SER A 171 -13.59 5.39 11.59
C SER A 171 -12.26 6.15 11.48
N ASP A 172 -11.13 5.44 11.43
CA ASP A 172 -9.84 6.08 11.14
C ASP A 172 -9.78 6.58 9.68
N TYR A 173 -10.58 5.99 8.78
CA TYR A 173 -10.61 6.33 7.35
C TYR A 173 -11.94 6.90 6.87
N ILE A 174 -13.07 6.52 7.49
CA ILE A 174 -14.41 6.92 7.08
C ILE A 174 -15.02 7.80 8.18
N ASN A 175 -15.48 8.99 7.82
CA ASN A 175 -16.21 9.87 8.74
C ASN A 175 -17.65 10.10 8.22
N GLY A 176 -18.63 9.98 9.11
CA GLY A 176 -20.05 10.04 8.72
C GLY A 176 -20.43 9.01 7.65
N ASP A 177 -21.40 9.35 6.79
CA ASP A 177 -21.96 8.42 5.80
C ASP A 177 -21.09 8.27 4.54
N SER A 178 -20.35 9.31 4.15
CA SER A 178 -19.59 9.35 2.89
C SER A 178 -18.22 10.04 2.99
N GLY A 179 -17.89 10.58 4.16
CA GLY A 179 -16.66 11.31 4.36
C GLY A 179 -15.44 10.39 4.52
N GLN A 180 -14.27 10.96 4.28
CA GLN A 180 -13.01 10.23 4.29
C GLN A 180 -11.95 11.05 5.02
N ASN A 181 -11.21 10.39 5.90
CA ASN A 181 -10.05 10.94 6.57
C ASN A 181 -8.82 10.65 5.71
N PHE A 182 -8.05 11.69 5.39
CA PHE A 182 -6.81 11.59 4.64
C PHE A 182 -5.64 11.87 5.56
N LEU A 183 -4.68 10.94 5.59
CA LEU A 183 -3.52 11.02 6.45
C LEU A 183 -2.33 11.57 5.66
N PHE A 184 -1.76 12.68 6.12
CA PHE A 184 -0.69 13.40 5.43
C PHE A 184 0.55 13.51 6.29
N GLU A 185 1.71 13.65 5.65
CA GLU A 185 2.93 14.13 6.31
C GLU A 185 3.02 15.64 6.20
N SER A 186 3.68 16.30 7.15
CA SER A 186 4.03 17.72 7.05
C SER A 186 5.16 18.00 6.04
N ILE A 187 5.18 17.27 4.93
CA ILE A 187 6.15 17.38 3.84
C ILE A 187 5.40 17.94 2.62
N PRO A 188 5.77 19.13 2.12
CA PRO A 188 5.20 19.65 0.88
C PRO A 188 5.48 18.72 -0.30
N LEU A 189 4.53 18.59 -1.23
CA LEU A 189 4.77 17.87 -2.48
C LEU A 189 5.80 18.60 -3.34
N HIS A 190 6.69 17.85 -3.98
CA HIS A 190 7.67 18.38 -4.91
C HIS A 190 6.98 18.98 -6.15
N GLU A 191 7.45 20.15 -6.61
CA GLU A 191 6.81 20.92 -7.68
C GLU A 191 7.62 20.96 -8.98
N ASP A 192 8.90 20.58 -8.96
CA ASP A 192 9.77 20.61 -10.13
C ASP A 192 9.67 19.29 -10.92
N CYS A 193 9.12 19.35 -12.13
CA CYS A 193 8.97 18.20 -13.02
C CYS A 193 10.23 17.87 -13.83
N HIS A 194 11.30 18.68 -13.73
CA HIS A 194 12.52 18.55 -14.52
C HIS A 194 13.71 18.08 -13.70
N HIS A 195 13.83 18.51 -12.44
CA HIS A 195 14.95 18.18 -11.56
C HIS A 195 14.54 17.39 -10.31
N GLY A 196 15.44 16.54 -9.83
CA GLY A 196 15.23 15.69 -8.66
C GLY A 196 15.15 14.21 -9.01
N LYS A 197 14.82 13.38 -8.01
CA LYS A 197 14.64 11.93 -8.20
C LYS A 197 13.40 11.67 -9.06
N VAL A 198 13.35 10.52 -9.73
CA VAL A 198 12.22 10.16 -10.60
C VAL A 198 10.88 10.24 -9.86
N HIS A 199 10.83 9.77 -8.61
CA HIS A 199 9.61 9.82 -7.79
C HIS A 199 9.17 11.25 -7.45
N ASP A 200 10.11 12.16 -7.18
CA ASP A 200 9.80 13.57 -6.89
C ASP A 200 9.20 14.24 -8.13
N ARG A 201 9.77 13.96 -9.31
CA ARG A 201 9.24 14.45 -10.59
C ARG A 201 7.86 13.88 -10.90
N ALA A 202 7.60 12.60 -10.58
CA ALA A 202 6.27 11.99 -10.69
C ALA A 202 5.24 12.66 -9.75
N TYR A 203 5.65 13.10 -8.55
CA TYR A 203 4.79 13.91 -7.68
C TYR A 203 4.43 15.24 -8.35
N ALA A 204 5.42 15.94 -8.90
CA ALA A 204 5.22 17.20 -9.63
C ALA A 204 4.31 17.02 -10.85
N TYR A 205 4.52 15.96 -11.64
CA TYR A 205 3.67 15.60 -12.78
C TYR A 205 2.23 15.32 -12.33
N THR A 206 2.03 14.55 -11.27
CA THR A 206 0.70 14.27 -10.72
C THR A 206 -0.02 15.57 -10.31
N GLN A 207 0.70 16.50 -9.68
CA GLN A 207 0.14 17.82 -9.35
C GLN A 207 -0.23 18.63 -10.60
N MET A 208 0.57 18.54 -11.67
CA MET A 208 0.29 19.19 -12.96
C MET A 208 -0.99 18.63 -13.60
N VAL A 209 -1.16 17.30 -13.61
CA VAL A 209 -2.40 16.66 -14.09
C VAL A 209 -3.60 17.16 -13.27
N ALA A 210 -3.48 17.17 -11.94
CA ALA A 210 -4.57 17.54 -11.05
C ALA A 210 -4.90 19.05 -11.04
N ARG A 211 -4.03 19.93 -11.55
CA ARG A 211 -4.34 21.37 -11.73
C ARG A 211 -5.53 21.61 -12.67
N GLN A 212 -5.87 20.65 -13.52
CA GLN A 212 -7.07 20.71 -14.35
C GLN A 212 -8.37 20.70 -13.52
N LEU A 213 -8.32 20.15 -12.29
CA LEU A 213 -9.46 20.13 -11.36
C LEU A 213 -9.58 21.45 -10.59
N GLN A 214 -8.46 21.94 -10.05
CA GLN A 214 -8.41 23.17 -9.28
C GLN A 214 -7.07 23.91 -9.51
N PRO A 215 -7.03 24.95 -10.36
CA PRO A 215 -5.80 25.63 -10.75
C PRO A 215 -5.22 26.53 -9.65
N ASP A 216 -6.05 27.01 -8.72
CA ASP A 216 -5.67 28.02 -7.72
C ASP A 216 -4.99 27.44 -6.47
N VAL A 217 -4.93 26.11 -6.32
CA VAL A 217 -4.27 25.48 -5.17
C VAL A 217 -2.77 25.41 -5.41
N THR A 218 -2.02 26.16 -4.60
CA THR A 218 -0.57 26.34 -4.76
C THR A 218 0.26 25.57 -3.75
N LYS A 219 -0.36 24.89 -2.76
CA LYS A 219 0.38 24.11 -1.76
C LYS A 219 -0.36 22.86 -1.35
N ARG A 220 0.31 21.72 -1.53
CA ARG A 220 -0.18 20.39 -1.18
C ARG A 220 0.85 19.64 -0.36
N PHE A 221 0.40 18.66 0.41
CA PHE A 221 1.24 17.85 1.29
C PHE A 221 1.20 16.39 0.87
N LEU A 222 2.27 15.65 1.18
CA LEU A 222 2.41 14.24 0.81
C LEU A 222 1.44 13.37 1.62
N PRO A 223 0.58 12.56 0.97
CA PRO A 223 -0.15 11.50 1.66
C PRO A 223 0.83 10.56 2.36
N ALA A 224 0.59 10.29 3.64
CA ALA A 224 1.51 9.52 4.47
C ALA A 224 1.61 8.06 4.03
N HIS A 225 2.77 7.44 4.24
CA HIS A 225 3.01 6.01 3.98
C HIS A 225 2.32 5.14 5.03
N CYS A 226 1.00 5.06 4.91
CA CYS A 226 0.09 4.27 5.72
C CYS A 226 -0.99 3.69 4.79
N PRO A 227 -1.85 2.76 5.24
CA PRO A 227 -2.90 2.22 4.38
C PRO A 227 -3.75 3.33 3.77
N GLN A 228 -3.98 3.29 2.46
CA GLN A 228 -4.76 4.29 1.75
C GLN A 228 -6.14 3.75 1.45
N LEU A 229 -7.21 4.39 1.94
CA LEU A 229 -8.57 4.01 1.57
C LEU A 229 -8.90 4.56 0.17
N TYR A 230 -9.33 3.67 -0.72
CA TYR A 230 -9.83 4.03 -2.04
C TYR A 230 -11.28 3.58 -2.24
N ASP A 231 -12.02 4.34 -3.03
CA ASP A 231 -13.30 3.94 -3.62
C ASP A 231 -13.07 3.57 -5.09
N LYS A 232 -13.31 2.30 -5.44
CA LYS A 232 -13.18 1.73 -6.78
C LYS A 232 -13.93 2.52 -7.85
N LYS A 233 -15.12 3.06 -7.53
CA LYS A 233 -15.89 3.86 -8.50
C LYS A 233 -15.20 5.20 -8.79
N ILE A 234 -14.55 5.77 -7.79
CA ILE A 234 -13.80 7.02 -7.95
C ILE A 234 -12.52 6.77 -8.75
N LEU A 235 -11.87 5.62 -8.56
CA LEU A 235 -10.70 5.25 -9.37
C LEU A 235 -11.05 5.08 -10.86
N PHE A 236 -12.18 4.42 -11.19
CA PHE A 236 -12.67 4.39 -12.57
C PHE A 236 -12.98 5.79 -13.12
N HIS A 237 -13.61 6.63 -12.30
CA HIS A 237 -13.92 7.99 -12.71
C HIS A 237 -12.67 8.86 -12.94
N LEU A 238 -11.63 8.70 -12.11
CA LEU A 238 -10.34 9.38 -12.31
C LEU A 238 -9.67 8.97 -13.62
N GLU A 239 -9.78 7.69 -13.97
CA GLU A 239 -9.29 7.18 -15.25
C GLU A 239 -10.07 7.72 -16.44
N GLU A 240 -11.39 7.89 -16.31
CA GLU A 240 -12.21 8.57 -17.33
C GLU A 240 -11.88 10.06 -17.47
N LEU A 241 -11.52 10.72 -16.36
CA LEU A 241 -11.13 12.14 -16.36
C LEU A 241 -9.73 12.36 -16.94
N PHE A 242 -8.80 11.44 -16.72
CA PHE A 242 -7.39 11.56 -17.13
C PHE A 242 -6.92 10.35 -17.94
N PRO A 243 -7.58 10.00 -19.05
CA PRO A 243 -7.32 8.75 -19.76
C PRO A 243 -5.87 8.69 -20.26
N ASP A 244 -5.35 9.79 -20.83
CA ASP A 244 -3.99 9.85 -21.35
C ASP A 244 -2.94 9.62 -20.25
N ALA A 245 -3.15 10.20 -19.07
CA ALA A 245 -2.20 10.06 -17.94
C ALA A 245 -2.20 8.63 -17.36
N PHE A 246 -3.38 7.99 -17.26
CA PHE A 246 -3.49 6.59 -16.85
C PHE A 246 -2.88 5.64 -17.90
N ILE A 247 -3.13 5.87 -19.19
CA ILE A 247 -2.56 5.06 -20.29
C ILE A 247 -1.04 5.21 -20.34
N GLU A 248 -0.52 6.44 -20.29
CA GLU A 248 0.92 6.73 -20.28
C GLU A 248 1.59 6.04 -19.09
N THR A 249 1.07 6.24 -17.86
CA THR A 249 1.59 5.60 -16.64
C THR A 249 1.55 4.07 -16.72
N ALA A 250 0.45 3.49 -17.17
CA ALA A 250 0.33 2.03 -17.30
C ALA A 250 1.29 1.44 -18.34
N SER A 251 1.77 2.23 -19.31
CA SER A 251 2.71 1.77 -20.34
C SER A 251 4.17 1.73 -19.88
N HIS A 252 4.49 2.39 -18.77
CA HIS A 252 5.85 2.50 -18.27
C HIS A 252 6.25 1.25 -17.48
N ARG A 253 7.11 0.42 -18.08
CA ARG A 253 7.67 -0.79 -17.44
C ARG A 253 8.54 -0.48 -16.22
N PHE A 254 9.21 0.66 -16.21
CA PHE A 254 10.02 1.17 -15.11
C PHE A 254 9.49 2.53 -14.69
N ARG A 255 9.87 3.00 -13.48
CA ARG A 255 9.45 4.32 -12.99
C ARG A 255 9.80 5.42 -13.98
N ASP A 256 8.85 6.30 -14.24
CA ASP A 256 8.99 7.43 -15.14
C ASP A 256 8.57 8.74 -14.45
N PRO A 257 9.24 9.88 -14.72
CA PRO A 257 8.82 11.17 -14.18
C PRO A 257 7.40 11.60 -14.56
N LYS A 258 6.78 10.97 -15.57
CA LYS A 258 5.39 11.21 -15.97
C LYS A 258 4.40 10.17 -15.44
N ASP A 259 4.79 9.39 -14.45
CA ASP A 259 3.84 8.52 -13.77
C ASP A 259 2.87 9.34 -12.91
N ILE A 260 1.58 8.99 -12.95
CA ILE A 260 0.65 9.40 -11.92
C ILE A 260 0.93 8.61 -10.63
N VAL A 261 0.95 9.32 -9.50
CA VAL A 261 1.04 8.71 -8.18
C VAL A 261 -0.35 8.66 -7.58
N LEU A 262 -0.95 7.47 -7.55
CA LEU A 262 -2.39 7.30 -7.34
C LEU A 262 -2.88 7.92 -6.03
N ARG A 263 -2.16 7.71 -4.91
CA ARG A 263 -2.50 8.29 -3.60
C ARG A 263 -2.57 9.81 -3.60
N ILE A 264 -1.71 10.47 -4.40
CA ILE A 264 -1.67 11.92 -4.54
C ILE A 264 -2.86 12.38 -5.38
N LEU A 265 -3.04 11.78 -6.56
CA LEU A 265 -4.13 12.16 -7.48
C LEU A 265 -5.51 11.98 -6.81
N TYR A 266 -5.71 10.84 -6.14
CA TYR A 266 -6.94 10.53 -5.44
C TYR A 266 -7.22 11.51 -4.30
N ALA A 267 -6.23 11.79 -3.44
CA ALA A 267 -6.40 12.74 -2.35
C ALA A 267 -6.72 14.15 -2.86
N ILE A 268 -6.05 14.62 -3.91
CA ILE A 268 -6.32 15.92 -4.54
C ILE A 268 -7.76 15.95 -5.05
N TYR A 269 -8.18 14.97 -5.86
CA TYR A 269 -9.53 14.93 -6.41
C TYR A 269 -10.61 14.99 -5.32
N ILE A 270 -10.45 14.24 -4.24
CA ILE A 270 -11.43 14.20 -3.16
C ILE A 270 -11.47 15.51 -2.35
N LEU A 271 -10.30 16.07 -2.02
CA LEU A 271 -10.20 17.23 -1.12
C LEU A 271 -10.39 18.57 -1.83
N GLU A 272 -10.24 18.61 -3.16
CA GLU A 272 -10.23 19.85 -3.94
C GLU A 272 -11.45 19.99 -4.86
N THR A 273 -12.18 18.92 -5.16
CA THR A 273 -13.44 19.08 -5.92
C THR A 273 -14.56 19.64 -5.05
N ALA A 274 -15.22 20.69 -5.54
CA ALA A 274 -16.25 21.44 -4.78
C ALA A 274 -17.41 20.57 -4.29
N GLU A 275 -17.73 19.50 -5.02
CA GLU A 275 -18.79 18.55 -4.66
C GLU A 275 -18.45 17.68 -3.45
N ARG A 276 -17.16 17.46 -3.17
CA ARG A 276 -16.68 16.48 -2.18
C ARG A 276 -16.01 17.12 -0.97
N LYS A 277 -15.35 18.26 -1.15
CA LYS A 277 -14.47 18.90 -0.14
C LYS A 277 -15.04 19.01 1.28
N ASN A 278 -16.34 19.26 1.44
CA ASN A 278 -16.93 19.57 2.76
C ASN A 278 -17.12 18.33 3.66
N SER A 279 -16.99 17.11 3.15
CA SER A 279 -17.12 15.87 3.93
C SER A 279 -15.80 15.15 4.21
N HIS A 280 -14.65 15.72 3.81
CA HIS A 280 -13.36 15.02 3.91
C HIS A 280 -12.40 15.78 4.80
N GLU A 281 -11.67 15.05 5.65
CA GLU A 281 -10.81 15.64 6.67
C GLU A 281 -9.34 15.30 6.42
N PRO A 282 -8.49 16.29 6.10
CA PRO A 282 -7.05 16.10 6.07
C PRO A 282 -6.48 16.15 7.49
N ARG A 283 -5.71 15.13 7.88
CA ARG A 283 -5.04 15.03 9.18
C ARG A 283 -3.54 14.87 9.00
N MET A 284 -2.78 15.78 9.60
CA MET A 284 -1.33 15.73 9.59
C MET A 284 -0.81 14.74 10.63
N LEU A 285 -0.03 13.77 10.18
CA LEU A 285 0.71 12.82 11.00
C LEU A 285 2.11 13.35 11.28
N LYS A 286 2.50 13.28 12.55
CA LYS A 286 3.86 13.59 12.98
C LYS A 286 4.71 12.33 12.88
N ASN A 287 5.73 12.33 12.02
CA ASN A 287 6.70 11.23 11.98
C ASN A 287 7.42 11.09 13.34
N ASN A 288 7.90 9.89 13.67
CA ASN A 288 8.50 9.54 14.95
C ASN A 288 7.56 9.79 16.15
N SER A 289 6.28 9.43 16.00
CA SER A 289 5.25 9.52 17.04
C SER A 289 4.64 8.16 17.35
N ASP A 290 3.72 8.12 18.32
CA ASP A 290 2.91 6.93 18.60
C ASP A 290 1.87 6.65 17.51
N GLU A 291 1.59 7.62 16.65
CA GLU A 291 0.65 7.45 15.56
C GLU A 291 1.36 6.97 14.28
N TYR A 292 2.54 7.50 13.98
CA TYR A 292 3.19 7.30 12.69
C TYR A 292 4.72 7.26 12.80
N MET A 293 5.32 6.27 12.14
CA MET A 293 6.76 6.20 11.89
C MET A 293 7.03 5.75 10.44
N PHE A 294 7.75 6.58 9.71
CA PHE A 294 8.37 6.22 8.43
C PHE A 294 9.88 6.11 8.64
N LEU A 295 10.43 4.94 8.36
CA LEU A 295 11.84 4.63 8.46
C LEU A 295 12.43 4.35 7.08
N MET A 296 13.57 4.97 6.79
CA MET A 296 14.44 4.61 5.68
C MET A 296 15.64 3.89 6.27
N LEU A 297 15.74 2.58 6.06
CA LEU A 297 16.91 1.81 6.46
C LEU A 297 18.07 2.09 5.52
N SER A 298 19.27 2.13 6.08
CA SER A 298 20.52 2.31 5.33
C SER A 298 21.60 1.39 5.87
N ASP A 299 22.74 1.36 5.17
CA ASP A 299 23.97 0.66 5.59
C ASP A 299 24.58 1.17 6.90
N GLN A 300 24.06 2.29 7.44
CA GLN A 300 24.47 2.79 8.74
C GLN A 300 23.81 1.99 9.87
N LEU A 301 24.47 0.90 10.28
CA LEU A 301 23.96 -0.05 11.28
C LEU A 301 23.47 0.62 12.58
N LEU A 302 24.25 1.52 13.19
CA LEU A 302 23.89 2.11 14.49
C LEU A 302 22.62 2.99 14.41
N PRO A 303 22.49 3.94 13.47
CA PRO A 303 21.24 4.65 13.23
C PRO A 303 20.05 3.74 12.91
N SER A 304 20.24 2.74 12.04
CA SER A 304 19.18 1.79 11.66
C SER A 304 18.69 1.00 12.89
N VAL A 305 19.61 0.42 13.68
CA VAL A 305 19.27 -0.32 14.92
C VAL A 305 18.58 0.57 15.95
N ARG A 306 18.98 1.84 16.11
CA ARG A 306 18.31 2.78 17.02
C ARG A 306 16.87 3.04 16.58
N SER A 307 16.64 3.21 15.29
CA SER A 307 15.32 3.45 14.71
C SER A 307 14.42 2.21 14.88
N LEU A 308 14.95 1.02 14.58
CA LEU A 308 14.26 -0.25 14.81
C LEU A 308 13.92 -0.46 16.30
N ALA A 309 14.84 -0.17 17.21
CA ALA A 309 14.57 -0.25 18.66
C ALA A 309 13.48 0.75 19.10
N ALA A 310 13.42 1.94 18.50
CA ALA A 310 12.38 2.92 18.76
C ALA A 310 10.99 2.41 18.33
N VAL A 311 10.89 1.76 17.16
CA VAL A 311 9.65 1.11 16.70
C VAL A 311 9.16 0.10 17.71
N GLY A 312 10.01 -0.81 18.15
CA GLY A 312 9.56 -1.87 19.04
C GLY A 312 9.20 -1.37 20.45
N ARG A 313 9.78 -0.26 20.91
CA ARG A 313 9.36 0.43 22.16
C ARG A 313 8.05 1.20 22.01
N ARG A 314 7.88 1.95 20.92
CA ARG A 314 6.73 2.84 20.71
C ARG A 314 5.51 2.13 20.18
N ARG A 315 5.70 1.14 19.31
CA ARG A 315 4.65 0.44 18.55
C ARG A 315 3.71 1.43 17.86
N PRO A 316 4.21 2.27 16.93
CA PRO A 316 3.39 3.31 16.29
C PRO A 316 2.17 2.70 15.60
N ARG A 317 1.04 3.41 15.55
CA ARG A 317 -0.18 2.87 14.91
C ARG A 317 0.11 2.44 13.46
N PHE A 318 0.74 3.33 12.70
CA PHE A 318 1.21 3.09 11.34
C PHE A 318 2.74 3.08 11.30
N LEU A 319 3.31 2.03 10.71
CA LEU A 319 4.73 1.85 10.51
C LEU A 319 5.00 1.60 9.03
N CYS A 320 5.95 2.34 8.46
CA CYS A 320 6.54 2.03 7.16
C CYS A 320 8.04 1.82 7.36
N ILE A 321 8.57 0.69 6.89
CA ILE A 321 10.01 0.41 6.87
C ILE A 321 10.40 0.22 5.41
N ASN A 322 10.93 1.27 4.78
CA ASN A 322 11.51 1.18 3.45
C ASN A 322 13.03 0.98 3.59
N ASP A 323 13.68 0.39 2.59
CA ASP A 323 15.12 0.22 2.57
C ASP A 323 15.78 0.92 1.36
N ASP A 324 16.90 1.57 1.63
CA ASP A 324 17.82 2.16 0.65
C ASP A 324 19.22 1.57 0.87
N ILE A 325 19.26 0.26 1.16
CA ILE A 325 20.46 -0.45 1.61
C ILE A 325 21.22 -0.97 0.37
N GLU A 326 22.36 -0.35 0.05
CA GLU A 326 23.25 -0.80 -1.04
C GLU A 326 23.75 -2.26 -0.84
N GLU A 327 24.21 -2.92 -1.91
CA GLU A 327 24.89 -4.22 -1.84
C GLU A 327 26.31 -4.15 -1.25
N SER A 328 26.43 -3.59 -0.04
CA SER A 328 27.67 -3.63 0.75
C SER A 328 27.62 -4.75 1.79
N GLY A 329 28.77 -5.29 2.20
CA GLY A 329 28.85 -6.38 3.20
C GLY A 329 28.27 -6.05 4.60
N LYS A 330 27.89 -4.78 4.85
CA LYS A 330 27.21 -4.34 6.09
C LYS A 330 25.68 -4.44 6.02
N SER A 331 25.12 -4.56 4.81
CA SER A 331 23.67 -4.73 4.54
C SER A 331 23.04 -5.90 5.30
N GLY A 332 23.79 -7.00 5.48
CA GLY A 332 23.32 -8.21 6.14
C GLY A 332 22.97 -8.01 7.62
N MET A 333 23.70 -7.15 8.34
CA MET A 333 23.43 -6.89 9.76
C MET A 333 22.19 -6.04 9.97
N THR A 334 21.99 -5.00 9.14
CA THR A 334 20.77 -4.17 9.19
C THR A 334 19.54 -5.01 8.83
N SER A 335 19.63 -5.83 7.78
CA SER A 335 18.58 -6.76 7.36
C SER A 335 18.25 -7.77 8.46
N PHE A 336 19.28 -8.35 9.10
CA PHE A 336 19.09 -9.23 10.25
C PHE A 336 18.37 -8.51 11.40
N ALA A 337 18.78 -7.29 11.74
CA ALA A 337 18.14 -6.50 12.80
C ALA A 337 16.67 -6.18 12.47
N CYS A 338 16.36 -5.87 11.20
CA CYS A 338 14.98 -5.69 10.72
C CYS A 338 14.16 -6.96 10.94
N ARG A 339 14.65 -8.12 10.48
CA ARG A 339 13.99 -9.42 10.69
C ARG A 339 13.75 -9.73 12.17
N GLN A 340 14.73 -9.47 13.04
CA GLN A 340 14.54 -9.67 14.49
C GLN A 340 13.50 -8.72 15.08
N LEU A 341 13.47 -7.46 14.63
CA LEU A 341 12.42 -6.53 15.02
C LEU A 341 11.06 -7.05 14.58
N LEU A 342 10.87 -7.39 13.30
CA LEU A 342 9.58 -7.85 12.79
C LEU A 342 9.09 -9.11 13.52
N LYS A 343 9.99 -10.07 13.77
CA LYS A 343 9.70 -11.25 14.63
C LYS A 343 9.26 -10.88 16.04
N TRP A 344 9.93 -9.91 16.67
CA TRP A 344 9.57 -9.45 18.01
C TRP A 344 8.28 -8.62 18.00
N VAL A 345 8.01 -7.90 16.91
CA VAL A 345 6.84 -7.04 16.79
C VAL A 345 5.59 -7.86 16.49
N PHE A 346 5.72 -8.88 15.66
CA PHE A 346 4.67 -9.73 15.11
C PHE A 346 4.97 -11.23 15.32
N PRO A 347 5.15 -11.71 16.57
CA PRO A 347 5.60 -13.09 16.84
C PRO A 347 4.58 -14.19 16.57
N TRP A 348 3.30 -13.84 16.37
CA TRP A 348 2.23 -14.81 16.14
C TRP A 348 2.14 -15.21 14.66
N THR A 349 1.75 -16.46 14.41
CA THR A 349 1.38 -16.96 13.08
C THR A 349 -0.05 -16.53 12.75
N SER A 350 -0.28 -16.17 11.48
CA SER A 350 -1.60 -15.82 10.94
C SER A 350 -2.25 -16.97 10.17
N GLU A 351 -3.56 -16.90 9.93
CA GLU A 351 -4.31 -17.86 9.11
C GLU A 351 -3.84 -17.92 7.64
N PHE A 352 -3.11 -16.89 7.20
CA PHE A 352 -2.53 -16.78 5.87
C PHE A 352 -1.24 -17.58 5.71
N GLU A 353 -0.72 -18.20 6.75
CA GLU A 353 0.50 -18.99 6.71
C GLU A 353 0.19 -20.48 6.66
N LYS A 354 0.98 -21.24 5.88
CA LYS A 354 0.89 -22.71 5.88
C LYS A 354 1.09 -23.24 7.30
N SER A 355 0.30 -24.23 7.69
CA SER A 355 0.53 -24.94 8.95
C SER A 355 1.85 -25.70 8.85
N GLU A 356 2.70 -25.57 9.88
CA GLU A 356 3.96 -26.34 10.01
C GLU A 356 3.72 -27.85 10.15
#